data_AF-A0A7X8R5X6-F1
#
_entry.id   AF-A0A7X8R5X6-F1
#
_cell.length_a   1.000
_cell.length_b   1.000
_cell.length_c   1.000
_cell.angle_alpha   90.00
_cell.angle_beta   90.00
_cell.angle_gamma   90.00
#
_symmetry.space_group_name_H-M   'P 1'
#
loop_
_entity.id
_entity.type
_entity.pdbx_description
1 polymer ?
#
loop_
_entity_poly.entity_id
_entity_poly.type
_entity_poly.pdbx_seq_one_letter_code
_entity_poly.pdbx_strand_id
1 'polypeptide(L)'
;MNKNVLLVFFILVGFGTALLLAQTGSPAVRSDARSLSGMLEEKFTAFHVILKPDSLLPEWWAGAPSVIRDPQGTFWMACRMRTAQGPRGHRGYEIRILSSADGVQFKRAASIRREDLPIPGFERPALLLDPSTGKFKLYACGPWKGGPWSILKFDDAVRPDQFDPATVRPVIAPQPPAGDRDIAVLEYKDPVICFFNNLYHGYVTGYIRTLERFFHFISTDGEHWQPYGHPNDSVLPLCGWHDFFIRPSSVLPLGIGYLFIYEGSNVKWRDPVYNIVTGIG
;
A
#
# COMPACT_ATOMS: atom_id res chain seq x y z
N MET A 1 77.80 -27.93 7.82
CA MET A 1 78.07 -26.76 6.95
C MET A 1 76.74 -26.02 6.81
N ASN A 2 76.37 -25.12 7.71
CA ASN A 2 76.88 -23.76 7.97
C ASN A 2 76.63 -22.78 6.80
N LYS A 3 75.88 -21.71 7.12
CA LYS A 3 75.74 -20.42 6.42
C LYS A 3 74.83 -20.44 5.17
N ASN A 4 73.78 -19.64 5.00
CA ASN A 4 73.62 -18.22 5.35
C ASN A 4 72.15 -17.77 5.42
N VAL A 5 71.93 -16.75 6.25
CA VAL A 5 70.72 -15.95 6.45
C VAL A 5 70.49 -15.04 5.23
N LEU A 6 69.24 -14.91 4.77
CA LEU A 6 68.75 -13.67 4.16
C LEU A 6 67.31 -13.42 4.61
N LEU A 7 67.18 -12.50 5.56
CA LEU A 7 65.92 -11.99 6.09
C LEU A 7 65.38 -10.98 5.08
N VAL A 8 64.33 -11.34 4.32
CA VAL A 8 63.65 -10.41 3.43
C VAL A 8 62.56 -9.69 4.22
N PHE A 9 62.78 -8.41 4.49
CA PHE A 9 61.76 -7.49 4.98
C PHE A 9 60.71 -7.26 3.89
N PHE A 10 59.50 -7.81 4.06
CA PHE A 10 58.34 -7.34 3.32
C PHE A 10 57.71 -6.18 4.08
N ILE A 11 57.88 -4.98 3.53
CA ILE A 11 57.13 -3.78 3.91
C ILE A 11 55.68 -4.01 3.45
N LEU A 12 54.79 -4.37 4.37
CA LEU A 12 53.35 -4.31 4.13
C LEU A 12 52.92 -2.84 4.25
N VAL A 13 52.83 -2.17 3.10
CA VAL A 13 52.16 -0.87 2.97
C VAL A 13 50.68 -1.10 3.28
N GLY A 14 50.21 -0.47 4.36
CA GLY A 14 48.81 -0.50 4.76
C GLY A 14 47.93 0.13 3.69
N PHE A 15 47.21 -0.70 2.94
CA PHE A 15 46.03 -0.26 2.21
C PHE A 15 44.89 -0.13 3.22
N GLY A 16 44.70 1.08 3.74
CA GLY A 16 43.47 1.46 4.40
C GLY A 16 42.32 1.30 3.42
N THR A 17 41.50 0.27 3.60
CA THR A 17 40.20 0.16 2.94
C THR A 17 39.30 1.25 3.51
N ALA A 18 39.38 2.45 2.94
CA ALA A 18 38.33 3.43 3.07
C ALA A 18 37.06 2.82 2.45
N LEU A 19 36.09 2.48 3.29
CA LEU A 19 34.73 2.24 2.82
C LEU A 19 34.30 3.47 2.01
N LEU A 20 34.23 3.33 0.69
CA LEU A 20 33.44 4.25 -0.12
C LEU A 20 31.98 4.02 0.28
N LEU A 21 31.48 4.86 1.19
CA LEU A 21 30.05 5.12 1.29
C LEU A 21 29.62 5.67 -0.07
N ALA A 22 28.81 4.91 -0.80
CA ALA A 22 28.07 5.43 -1.94
C ALA A 22 27.08 6.48 -1.43
N GLN A 23 27.55 7.72 -1.27
CA GLN A 23 26.71 8.89 -1.12
C GLN A 23 26.13 9.24 -2.48
N THR A 24 25.00 8.62 -2.82
CA THR A 24 24.10 9.13 -3.86
C THR A 24 22.76 9.46 -3.24
N GLY A 25 22.78 10.47 -2.38
CA GLY A 25 21.63 11.26 -2.02
C GLY A 25 22.12 12.69 -1.95
N SER A 26 21.44 13.63 -2.61
CA SER A 26 21.61 15.05 -2.28
C SER A 26 21.57 15.19 -0.76
N PRO A 27 22.39 16.06 -0.13
CA PRO A 27 22.32 16.25 1.31
C PRO A 27 20.87 16.50 1.69
N ALA A 28 20.32 15.69 2.60
CA ALA A 28 18.98 15.89 3.12
C ALA A 28 18.95 17.28 3.74
N VAL A 29 18.40 18.25 3.00
CA VAL A 29 18.15 19.59 3.53
C VAL A 29 17.10 19.38 4.60
N ARG A 30 17.54 19.32 5.86
CA ARG A 30 16.62 19.29 7.00
C ARG A 30 15.73 20.52 6.87
N SER A 31 14.44 20.28 6.83
CA SER A 31 13.47 21.36 6.79
C SER A 31 13.59 22.17 8.09
N ASP A 32 13.49 23.49 7.99
CA ASP A 32 13.45 24.35 9.18
C ASP A 32 12.32 23.85 10.07
N ALA A 33 12.58 23.59 11.35
CA ALA A 33 11.59 23.10 12.31
C ALA A 33 10.36 24.03 12.41
N ARG A 34 10.49 25.31 12.05
CA ARG A 34 9.38 26.27 12.00
C ARG A 34 8.61 26.26 10.67
N SER A 35 9.15 25.62 9.64
CA SER A 35 8.43 25.39 8.40
C SER A 35 7.39 24.28 8.58
N LEU A 36 6.32 24.30 7.79
CA LEU A 36 5.30 23.24 7.80
C LEU A 36 5.92 21.85 7.58
N SER A 37 6.94 21.76 6.73
CA SER A 37 7.66 20.51 6.47
C SER A 37 8.40 20.01 7.71
N GLY A 38 9.05 20.90 8.48
CA GLY A 38 9.77 20.53 9.69
C GLY A 38 8.84 20.11 10.82
N MET A 39 7.73 20.82 10.97
CA MET A 39 6.67 20.43 11.90
C MET A 39 6.07 19.06 11.57
N LEU A 40 5.84 18.77 10.28
CA LEU A 40 5.35 17.46 9.85
C LEU A 40 6.38 16.35 10.10
N GLU A 41 7.65 16.59 9.77
CA GLU A 41 8.75 15.64 10.00
C GLU A 41 8.84 15.23 11.47
N GLU A 42 8.79 16.20 12.40
CA GLU A 42 8.78 15.91 13.84
C GLU A 42 7.61 15.02 14.26
N LYS A 43 6.41 15.22 13.68
CA LYS A 43 5.24 14.40 13.99
C LYS A 43 5.40 12.93 13.55
N PHE A 44 6.26 12.64 12.57
CA PHE A 44 6.55 11.27 12.15
C PHE A 44 7.70 10.60 12.94
N THR A 45 8.39 11.33 13.83
CA THR A 45 9.45 10.74 14.67
C THR A 45 8.92 9.93 15.84
N ALA A 46 7.72 10.24 16.31
CA ALA A 46 7.05 9.52 17.40
C ALA A 46 5.98 8.58 16.83
N PHE A 47 6.15 7.26 17.03
CA PHE A 47 5.20 6.26 16.55
C PHE A 47 4.99 5.15 17.58
N HIS A 48 3.84 4.48 17.50
CA HIS A 48 3.56 3.24 18.21
C HIS A 48 3.40 2.11 17.20
N VAL A 49 4.07 0.99 17.43
CA VAL A 49 3.88 -0.21 16.60
C VAL A 49 2.60 -0.90 17.06
N ILE A 50 1.54 -0.74 16.28
CA ILE A 50 0.22 -1.30 16.57
C ILE A 50 0.16 -2.81 16.31
N LEU A 51 0.81 -3.26 15.22
CA LEU A 51 0.81 -4.65 14.82
C LEU A 51 2.17 -5.03 14.25
N LYS A 52 2.74 -6.12 14.77
CA LYS A 52 3.95 -6.74 14.24
C LYS A 52 3.56 -7.86 13.26
N PRO A 53 4.41 -8.20 12.28
CA PRO A 53 4.26 -9.46 11.57
C PRO A 53 4.35 -10.65 12.52
N ASP A 54 3.81 -11.80 12.08
CA ASP A 54 3.87 -13.04 12.87
C ASP A 54 5.31 -13.61 12.97
N SER A 55 6.24 -13.09 12.15
CA SER A 55 7.68 -13.39 12.22
C SER A 55 8.49 -12.13 11.94
N LEU A 56 9.65 -11.98 12.60
CA LEU A 56 10.58 -10.87 12.40
C LEU A 56 11.69 -11.18 11.38
N LEU A 57 11.52 -12.25 10.59
CA LEU A 57 12.43 -12.59 9.51
C LEU A 57 12.26 -11.61 8.33
N PRO A 58 13.29 -11.45 7.48
CA PRO A 58 13.18 -10.65 6.26
C PRO A 58 11.96 -11.04 5.43
N GLU A 59 11.35 -10.06 4.77
CA GLU A 59 10.15 -10.21 3.95
C GLU A 59 8.86 -10.59 4.71
N TRP A 60 8.86 -10.64 6.03
CA TRP A 60 7.60 -10.68 6.80
C TRP A 60 7.18 -9.27 7.18
N TRP A 61 5.91 -8.93 6.94
CA TRP A 61 5.37 -7.66 7.42
C TRP A 61 3.85 -7.72 7.65
N ALA A 62 3.40 -6.84 8.54
CA ALA A 62 2.01 -6.50 8.75
C ALA A 62 1.83 -5.03 8.35
N GLY A 63 0.87 -4.72 7.48
CA GLY A 63 0.82 -3.39 6.89
C GLY A 63 -0.38 -3.15 5.99
N ALA A 64 -0.29 -2.06 5.22
CA ALA A 64 -1.36 -1.54 4.39
C ALA A 64 -2.71 -1.46 5.14
N PRO A 65 -2.77 -0.83 6.33
CA PRO A 65 -3.97 -0.83 7.14
C PRO A 65 -5.05 0.09 6.56
N SER A 66 -6.30 -0.24 6.88
CA SER A 66 -7.46 0.64 6.78
C SER A 66 -8.16 0.65 8.13
N VAL A 67 -8.38 1.84 8.70
CA VAL A 67 -8.86 2.03 10.07
C VAL A 67 -10.07 2.95 10.05
N ILE A 68 -11.11 2.58 10.80
CA ILE A 68 -12.28 3.43 11.05
C ILE A 68 -12.65 3.39 12.53
N ARG A 69 -13.36 4.42 12.99
CA ARG A 69 -13.96 4.46 14.33
C ARG A 69 -15.48 4.43 14.18
N ASP A 70 -16.12 3.44 14.80
CA ASP A 70 -17.58 3.30 14.74
C ASP A 70 -18.29 4.30 15.66
N PRO A 71 -19.63 4.49 15.53
CA PRO A 71 -20.39 5.42 16.37
C PRO A 71 -20.36 5.08 17.86
N GLN A 72 -20.08 3.83 18.22
CA GLN A 72 -19.93 3.37 19.60
C GLN A 72 -18.53 3.69 20.16
N GLY A 73 -17.62 4.17 19.31
CA GLY A 73 -16.28 4.58 19.66
C GLY A 73 -15.22 3.50 19.54
N THR A 74 -15.57 2.32 19.03
CA THR A 74 -14.62 1.23 18.78
C THR A 74 -13.84 1.52 17.50
N PHE A 75 -12.53 1.35 17.56
CA PHE A 75 -11.66 1.37 16.40
C PHE A 75 -11.61 -0.02 15.78
N TRP A 76 -11.81 -0.09 14.47
CA TRP A 76 -11.67 -1.30 13.68
C TRP A 76 -10.58 -1.11 12.65
N MET A 77 -9.72 -2.11 12.51
CA MET A 77 -8.63 -2.12 11.53
C MET A 77 -8.67 -3.40 10.71
N ALA A 78 -8.66 -3.26 9.39
CA ALA A 78 -8.31 -4.34 8.47
C ALA A 78 -6.88 -4.10 7.97
N CYS A 79 -6.04 -5.12 7.98
CA CYS A 79 -4.66 -5.01 7.49
C CYS A 79 -4.22 -6.27 6.78
N ARG A 80 -3.22 -6.13 5.90
CA ARG A 80 -2.63 -7.25 5.19
C ARG A 80 -1.51 -7.84 6.03
N MET A 81 -1.56 -9.15 6.22
CA MET A 81 -0.46 -9.95 6.74
C MET A 81 0.29 -10.61 5.58
N ARG A 82 1.62 -10.49 5.58
CA ARG A 82 2.47 -11.01 4.51
C ARG A 82 3.61 -11.87 5.05
N THR A 83 3.86 -12.96 4.34
CA THR A 83 4.98 -13.87 4.58
C THR A 83 6.11 -13.68 3.55
N ALA A 84 7.31 -14.15 3.88
CA ALA A 84 8.41 -14.32 2.93
C ALA A 84 8.18 -15.42 1.88
N GLN A 85 7.32 -16.42 2.17
CA GLN A 85 7.20 -17.61 1.33
C GLN A 85 6.27 -17.41 0.13
N GLY A 86 6.69 -17.92 -1.03
CA GLY A 86 5.93 -17.92 -2.27
C GLY A 86 6.42 -16.87 -3.27
N PRO A 87 6.01 -17.00 -4.55
CA PRO A 87 6.37 -16.05 -5.59
C PRO A 87 5.82 -14.64 -5.29
N ARG A 88 6.40 -13.63 -5.95
CA ARG A 88 5.92 -12.25 -5.86
C ARG A 88 4.45 -12.18 -6.26
N GLY A 89 3.63 -11.46 -5.48
CA GLY A 89 2.17 -11.41 -5.62
C GLY A 89 1.41 -12.48 -4.83
N HIS A 90 2.09 -13.51 -4.32
CA HIS A 90 1.47 -14.65 -3.61
C HIS A 90 1.83 -14.66 -2.12
N ARG A 91 2.19 -13.51 -1.56
CA ARG A 91 2.78 -13.42 -0.22
C ARG A 91 1.84 -12.88 0.84
N GLY A 92 0.77 -12.18 0.46
CA GLY A 92 -0.28 -11.76 1.38
C GLY A 92 -1.19 -12.94 1.72
N TYR A 93 -1.11 -13.45 2.94
CA TYR A 93 -1.82 -14.68 3.34
C TYR A 93 -3.12 -14.43 4.10
N GLU A 94 -3.29 -13.24 4.68
CA GLU A 94 -4.44 -12.94 5.53
C GLU A 94 -4.80 -11.45 5.45
N ILE A 95 -6.11 -11.17 5.39
CA ILE A 95 -6.68 -9.91 5.88
C ILE A 95 -7.01 -10.12 7.35
N ARG A 96 -6.25 -9.47 8.22
CA ARG A 96 -6.44 -9.53 9.67
C ARG A 96 -7.32 -8.39 10.11
N ILE A 97 -8.43 -8.72 10.78
CA ILE A 97 -9.38 -7.76 11.31
C ILE A 97 -9.16 -7.65 12.82
N LEU A 98 -8.99 -6.42 13.29
CA LEU A 98 -8.65 -6.10 14.67
C LEU A 98 -9.61 -5.05 15.21
N SER A 99 -9.82 -5.07 16.53
CA SER A 99 -10.58 -4.06 17.25
C SER A 99 -9.80 -3.47 18.41
N SER A 100 -10.12 -2.22 18.76
CA SER A 100 -9.52 -1.49 19.87
C SER A 100 -10.51 -0.48 20.46
N ALA A 101 -10.46 -0.28 21.78
CA ALA A 101 -11.24 0.74 22.46
C ALA A 101 -10.54 2.11 22.50
N ASP A 102 -9.20 2.14 22.37
CA ASP A 102 -8.37 3.34 22.53
C ASP A 102 -7.63 3.74 21.24
N GLY A 103 -7.71 2.92 20.19
CA GLY A 103 -7.02 3.15 18.91
C GLY A 103 -5.52 2.88 18.97
N VAL A 104 -5.02 2.26 20.05
CA VAL A 104 -3.60 1.92 20.24
C VAL A 104 -3.42 0.44 20.54
N GLN A 105 -4.21 -0.10 21.46
CA GLN A 105 -4.17 -1.52 21.85
C GLN A 105 -5.19 -2.31 21.02
N PHE A 106 -4.73 -2.88 19.91
CA PHE A 106 -5.56 -3.69 19.02
C PHE A 106 -5.51 -5.18 19.37
N LYS A 107 -6.66 -5.84 19.31
CA LYS A 107 -6.81 -7.30 19.47
C LYS A 107 -7.41 -7.88 18.20
N ARG A 108 -6.96 -9.08 17.82
CA ARG A 108 -7.53 -9.78 16.66
C ARG A 108 -8.98 -10.15 16.94
N ALA A 109 -9.86 -9.74 16.04
CA ALA A 109 -11.29 -10.04 16.07
C ALA A 109 -11.65 -11.14 15.05
N ALA A 110 -11.10 -11.07 13.84
CA ALA A 110 -11.32 -12.06 12.78
C ALA A 110 -10.13 -12.16 11.83
N SER A 111 -10.16 -13.16 10.94
CA SER A 111 -9.16 -13.41 9.91
C SER A 111 -9.86 -13.93 8.66
N ILE A 112 -9.53 -13.35 7.51
CA ILE A 112 -9.91 -13.89 6.19
C ILE A 112 -8.61 -14.32 5.51
N ARG A 113 -8.43 -15.62 5.30
CA ARG A 113 -7.20 -16.14 4.71
C ARG A 113 -7.37 -16.28 3.21
N ARG A 114 -6.26 -16.23 2.48
CA ARG A 114 -6.30 -16.36 1.01
C ARG A 114 -6.84 -17.74 0.59
N GLU A 115 -6.63 -18.76 1.43
CA GLU A 115 -7.10 -20.13 1.20
C GLU A 115 -8.63 -20.24 1.26
N ASP A 116 -9.29 -19.25 1.87
CA ASP A 116 -10.74 -19.18 1.95
C ASP A 116 -11.35 -18.54 0.67
N LEU A 117 -10.53 -18.02 -0.25
CA LEU A 117 -10.94 -17.29 -1.46
C LEU A 117 -10.29 -17.85 -2.73
N PRO A 118 -10.84 -17.60 -3.93
CA PRO A 118 -10.25 -18.02 -5.19
C PRO A 118 -9.15 -17.06 -5.69
N ILE A 119 -8.22 -16.68 -4.82
CA ILE A 119 -7.09 -15.80 -5.13
C ILE A 119 -5.77 -16.33 -4.51
N PRO A 120 -4.61 -16.08 -5.14
CA PRO A 120 -3.32 -16.55 -4.63
C PRO A 120 -2.77 -15.74 -3.44
N GLY A 121 -3.29 -14.55 -3.21
CA GLY A 121 -2.86 -13.66 -2.14
C GLY A 121 -3.52 -12.29 -2.19
N PHE A 122 -3.47 -11.61 -1.05
CA PHE A 122 -4.01 -10.26 -0.88
C PHE A 122 -2.95 -9.18 -1.06
N GLU A 123 -3.38 -7.96 -1.37
CA GLU A 123 -2.66 -6.70 -1.10
C GLU A 123 -3.45 -5.86 -0.07
N ARG A 124 -3.53 -4.52 -0.20
CA ARG A 124 -4.23 -3.65 0.77
C ARG A 124 -5.74 -3.93 0.83
N PRO A 125 -6.33 -4.08 2.03
CA PRO A 125 -7.77 -4.01 2.24
C PRO A 125 -8.26 -2.56 2.43
N ALA A 126 -9.55 -2.30 2.15
CA ALA A 126 -10.24 -1.06 2.52
C ALA A 126 -11.50 -1.38 3.35
N LEU A 127 -11.56 -0.84 4.56
CA LEU A 127 -12.67 -0.96 5.49
C LEU A 127 -13.37 0.39 5.62
N LEU A 128 -14.69 0.42 5.49
CA LEU A 128 -15.48 1.62 5.71
C LEU A 128 -16.82 1.30 6.36
N LEU A 129 -17.41 2.31 6.98
CA LEU A 129 -18.76 2.29 7.49
C LEU A 129 -19.67 3.01 6.50
N ASP A 130 -20.71 2.33 6.04
CA ASP A 130 -21.73 2.92 5.18
C ASP A 130 -22.60 3.87 6.03
N PRO A 131 -22.62 5.17 5.71
CA PRO A 131 -23.39 6.14 6.50
C PRO A 131 -24.91 6.01 6.30
N SER A 132 -25.37 5.36 5.23
CA SER A 132 -26.79 5.19 4.93
C SER A 132 -27.38 3.97 5.63
N THR A 133 -26.66 2.85 5.64
CA THR A 133 -27.13 1.58 6.20
C THR A 133 -26.59 1.30 7.61
N GLY A 134 -25.51 1.96 8.01
CA GLY A 134 -24.78 1.67 9.24
C GLY A 134 -24.02 0.34 9.21
N LYS A 135 -23.96 -0.34 8.06
CA LYS A 135 -23.19 -1.58 7.90
C LYS A 135 -21.75 -1.28 7.48
N PHE A 136 -20.86 -2.21 7.78
CA PHE A 136 -19.47 -2.15 7.35
C PHE A 136 -19.34 -2.75 5.95
N LYS A 137 -18.52 -2.11 5.13
CA LYS A 137 -18.08 -2.65 3.84
C LYS A 137 -16.59 -2.97 3.90
N LEU A 138 -16.20 -4.13 3.37
CA LEU A 138 -14.81 -4.54 3.22
C LEU A 138 -14.51 -4.80 1.75
N TYR A 139 -13.41 -4.22 1.31
CA TYR A 139 -12.82 -4.44 0.00
C TYR A 139 -11.43 -5.03 0.17
N ALA A 140 -11.06 -5.87 -0.78
CA ALA A 140 -9.75 -6.48 -0.91
C ALA A 140 -9.25 -6.29 -2.34
N CYS A 141 -8.07 -6.81 -2.64
CA CYS A 141 -7.66 -6.96 -4.02
C CYS A 141 -6.75 -8.17 -4.18
N GLY A 142 -6.85 -8.83 -5.34
CA GLY A 142 -6.07 -10.01 -5.69
C GLY A 142 -6.29 -10.42 -7.14
N PRO A 143 -5.44 -11.30 -7.70
CA PRO A 143 -5.68 -11.96 -8.99
C PRO A 143 -6.91 -12.86 -8.90
N TRP A 144 -8.02 -12.44 -9.50
CA TRP A 144 -9.31 -13.10 -9.35
C TRP A 144 -9.40 -14.36 -10.22
N LYS A 145 -9.53 -15.55 -9.62
CA LYS A 145 -9.69 -16.83 -10.35
C LYS A 145 -8.63 -17.07 -11.43
N GLY A 146 -7.39 -16.66 -11.17
CA GLY A 146 -6.27 -16.76 -12.13
C GLY A 146 -6.26 -15.67 -13.21
N GLY A 147 -7.22 -14.74 -13.18
CA GLY A 147 -7.26 -13.54 -14.01
C GLY A 147 -6.44 -12.38 -13.41
N PRO A 148 -6.59 -11.17 -13.97
CA PRO A 148 -5.84 -10.00 -13.56
C PRO A 148 -6.20 -9.54 -12.14
N TRP A 149 -5.31 -8.73 -11.55
CA TRP A 149 -5.61 -8.07 -10.28
C TRP A 149 -6.88 -7.23 -10.38
N SER A 150 -7.80 -7.46 -9.45
CA SER A 150 -9.08 -6.75 -9.36
C SER A 150 -9.34 -6.30 -7.94
N ILE A 151 -10.19 -5.28 -7.77
CA ILE A 151 -10.75 -4.93 -6.46
C ILE A 151 -11.94 -5.84 -6.21
N LEU A 152 -11.92 -6.48 -5.05
CA LEU A 152 -12.91 -7.44 -4.60
C LEU A 152 -13.70 -6.85 -3.44
N LYS A 153 -14.94 -7.28 -3.27
CA LYS A 153 -15.82 -6.87 -2.18
C LYS A 153 -16.52 -8.08 -1.56
N PHE A 154 -16.73 -8.03 -0.25
CA PHE A 154 -17.55 -8.96 0.51
C PHE A 154 -18.95 -8.38 0.72
N ASP A 155 -19.92 -9.22 1.10
CA ASP A 155 -21.21 -8.70 1.55
C ASP A 155 -21.07 -7.81 2.79
N ASP A 156 -21.92 -6.80 2.84
CA ASP A 156 -21.92 -5.83 3.95
C ASP A 156 -22.29 -6.53 5.25
N ALA A 157 -21.51 -6.26 6.29
CA ALA A 157 -21.66 -6.90 7.60
C ALA A 157 -22.09 -5.88 8.66
N VAL A 158 -22.84 -6.34 9.67
CA VAL A 158 -23.22 -5.48 10.80
C VAL A 158 -22.00 -5.16 11.67
N ARG A 159 -20.98 -6.02 11.65
CA ARG A 159 -19.69 -5.82 12.32
C ARG A 159 -18.53 -6.33 11.46
N PRO A 160 -17.32 -5.77 11.58
CA PRO A 160 -16.18 -6.24 10.79
C PRO A 160 -15.76 -7.68 11.04
N ASP A 161 -16.05 -8.25 12.23
CA ASP A 161 -15.76 -9.65 12.54
C ASP A 161 -16.77 -10.64 11.91
N GLN A 162 -17.73 -10.16 11.11
CA GLN A 162 -18.81 -10.94 10.52
C GLN A 162 -18.79 -10.95 8.97
N PHE A 163 -17.73 -10.45 8.32
CA PHE A 163 -17.61 -10.60 6.87
C PHE A 163 -17.53 -12.09 6.49
N ASP A 164 -18.35 -12.51 5.53
CA ASP A 164 -18.36 -13.87 5.01
C ASP A 164 -17.43 -14.00 3.78
N PRO A 165 -16.31 -14.74 3.88
CA PRO A 165 -15.41 -14.99 2.76
C PRO A 165 -16.09 -15.55 1.51
N ALA A 166 -17.16 -16.33 1.67
CA ALA A 166 -17.86 -16.98 0.56
C ALA A 166 -18.58 -16.00 -0.37
N THR A 167 -18.84 -14.78 0.10
CA THR A 167 -19.58 -13.74 -0.64
C THR A 167 -18.70 -12.89 -1.55
N VAL A 168 -17.38 -13.14 -1.54
CA VAL A 168 -16.41 -12.32 -2.27
C VAL A 168 -16.70 -12.28 -3.77
N ARG A 169 -16.61 -11.10 -4.36
CA ARG A 169 -16.82 -10.88 -5.81
C ARG A 169 -16.01 -9.68 -6.30
N PRO A 170 -15.60 -9.65 -7.58
CA PRO A 170 -14.96 -8.46 -8.16
C PRO A 170 -15.98 -7.33 -8.33
N VAL A 171 -15.56 -6.10 -8.02
CA VAL A 171 -16.37 -4.88 -8.18
C VAL A 171 -15.68 -3.81 -9.03
N ILE A 172 -14.35 -3.85 -9.12
CA ILE A 172 -13.56 -3.08 -10.09
C ILE A 172 -12.57 -4.04 -10.75
N ALA A 173 -12.69 -4.20 -12.07
CA ALA A 173 -11.84 -5.06 -12.88
C ALA A 173 -11.40 -4.31 -14.14
N PRO A 174 -10.23 -4.65 -14.71
CA PRO A 174 -9.77 -4.09 -15.98
C PRO A 174 -10.77 -4.41 -17.10
N GLN A 175 -10.97 -3.46 -17.99
CA GLN A 175 -11.78 -3.66 -19.20
C GLN A 175 -10.88 -4.16 -20.34
N PRO A 176 -11.40 -5.02 -21.23
CA PRO A 176 -10.66 -5.38 -22.44
C PRO A 176 -10.32 -4.13 -23.26
N PRO A 177 -9.13 -4.09 -23.90
CA PRO A 177 -8.81 -3.02 -24.84
C PRO A 177 -9.86 -2.93 -25.96
N ALA A 178 -10.20 -1.71 -26.39
CA ALA A 178 -11.15 -1.47 -27.47
C ALA A 178 -10.65 -1.92 -28.86
N GLY A 179 -9.36 -2.26 -28.97
CA GLY A 179 -8.72 -2.82 -30.16
C GLY A 179 -7.20 -2.91 -30.01
N ASP A 180 -6.50 -3.41 -31.02
CA ASP A 180 -5.07 -3.77 -30.94
C ASP A 180 -4.12 -2.60 -30.60
N ARG A 181 -4.55 -1.37 -30.88
CA ARG A 181 -3.77 -0.15 -30.58
C ARG A 181 -4.20 0.54 -29.29
N ASP A 182 -5.27 0.06 -28.65
CA ASP A 182 -5.73 0.61 -27.39
C ASP A 182 -4.82 0.15 -26.25
N ILE A 183 -4.53 1.07 -25.35
CA ILE A 183 -3.65 0.84 -24.22
C ILE A 183 -4.49 1.02 -22.98
N ALA A 184 -5.04 -0.08 -22.50
CA ALA A 184 -5.89 -0.15 -21.33
C ALA A 184 -5.09 -0.43 -20.05
N VAL A 185 -5.70 -0.09 -18.92
CA VAL A 185 -5.23 -0.55 -17.61
C VAL A 185 -5.44 -2.07 -17.51
N LEU A 186 -4.38 -2.77 -17.11
CA LEU A 186 -4.34 -4.24 -17.10
C LEU A 186 -4.77 -4.84 -15.77
N GLU A 187 -4.62 -4.10 -14.67
CA GLU A 187 -4.83 -4.58 -13.31
C GLU A 187 -5.20 -3.42 -12.39
N TYR A 188 -6.01 -3.67 -11.35
CA TYR A 188 -6.29 -2.73 -10.27
C TYR A 188 -6.04 -3.36 -8.90
N LYS A 189 -5.38 -2.63 -8.02
CA LYS A 189 -5.03 -3.04 -6.65
C LYS A 189 -5.02 -1.85 -5.70
N ASP A 190 -4.73 -2.15 -4.44
CA ASP A 190 -4.51 -1.19 -3.37
C ASP A 190 -5.60 -0.10 -3.23
N PRO A 191 -6.86 -0.49 -2.97
CA PRO A 191 -7.96 0.46 -2.86
C PRO A 191 -7.83 1.34 -1.62
N VAL A 192 -8.13 2.62 -1.79
CA VAL A 192 -8.44 3.59 -0.74
C VAL A 192 -9.83 4.12 -1.05
N ILE A 193 -10.80 3.82 -0.19
CA ILE A 193 -12.20 4.16 -0.43
C ILE A 193 -12.70 5.09 0.67
N CYS A 194 -13.36 6.19 0.27
CA CYS A 194 -14.00 7.11 1.18
C CYS A 194 -15.41 7.47 0.67
N PHE A 195 -16.25 7.97 1.58
CA PHE A 195 -17.59 8.46 1.26
C PHE A 195 -17.69 9.94 1.60
N PHE A 196 -18.06 10.76 0.62
CA PHE A 196 -18.34 12.18 0.81
C PHE A 196 -19.22 12.67 -0.36
N ASN A 197 -19.90 13.80 -0.19
CA ASN A 197 -20.84 14.35 -1.20
C ASN A 197 -21.86 13.31 -1.73
N ASN A 198 -22.31 12.44 -0.83
CA ASN A 198 -23.27 11.37 -1.12
C ASN A 198 -22.83 10.37 -2.20
N LEU A 199 -21.51 10.19 -2.36
CA LEU A 199 -20.90 9.25 -3.29
C LEU A 199 -19.75 8.50 -2.61
N TYR A 200 -19.54 7.26 -3.05
CA TYR A 200 -18.33 6.52 -2.79
C TYR A 200 -17.27 6.93 -3.81
N HIS A 201 -16.07 7.19 -3.32
CA HIS A 201 -14.88 7.48 -4.12
C HIS A 201 -13.84 6.40 -3.87
N GLY A 202 -13.44 5.73 -4.93
CA GLY A 202 -12.49 4.63 -4.92
C GLY A 202 -11.23 5.03 -5.63
N TYR A 203 -10.14 5.15 -4.88
CA TYR A 203 -8.82 5.49 -5.39
C TYR A 203 -7.97 4.23 -5.40
N VAL A 204 -7.49 3.83 -6.58
CA VAL A 204 -6.83 2.54 -6.77
C VAL A 204 -5.49 2.71 -7.48
N THR A 205 -4.57 1.79 -7.21
CA THR A 205 -3.38 1.63 -8.04
C THR A 205 -3.76 0.80 -9.26
N GLY A 206 -3.52 1.31 -10.47
CA GLY A 206 -3.70 0.55 -11.70
C GLY A 206 -2.39 0.35 -12.45
N TYR A 207 -2.27 -0.77 -13.16
CA TYR A 207 -1.06 -1.11 -13.92
C TYR A 207 -1.29 -0.86 -15.41
N ILE A 208 -0.59 0.12 -15.98
CA ILE A 208 -0.70 0.49 -17.40
C ILE A 208 0.69 0.82 -17.94
N ARG A 209 1.04 0.32 -19.14
CA ARG A 209 2.36 0.52 -19.76
C ARG A 209 3.53 0.15 -18.84
N THR A 210 3.41 -0.95 -18.10
CA THR A 210 4.40 -1.39 -17.10
C THR A 210 4.61 -0.43 -15.91
N LEU A 211 3.70 0.52 -15.71
CA LEU A 211 3.75 1.51 -14.65
C LEU A 211 2.54 1.39 -13.72
N GLU A 212 2.78 1.58 -12.42
CA GLU A 212 1.72 1.75 -11.44
C GLU A 212 1.30 3.21 -11.38
N ARG A 213 0.02 3.46 -11.63
CA ARG A 213 -0.61 4.77 -11.76
C ARG A 213 -1.83 4.86 -10.83
N PHE A 214 -2.27 6.07 -10.56
CA PHE A 214 -3.32 6.35 -9.59
C PHE A 214 -4.63 6.60 -10.33
N PHE A 215 -5.66 5.77 -10.15
CA PHE A 215 -6.97 5.93 -10.80
C PHE A 215 -8.08 6.24 -9.81
N HIS A 216 -9.15 6.87 -10.31
CA HIS A 216 -10.31 7.26 -9.52
C HIS A 216 -11.59 6.66 -10.10
N PHE A 217 -12.37 6.01 -9.24
CA PHE A 217 -13.69 5.47 -9.51
C PHE A 217 -14.72 6.12 -8.59
N ILE A 218 -15.96 6.20 -9.07
CA ILE A 218 -17.11 6.63 -8.27
C ILE A 218 -18.19 5.56 -8.27
N SER A 219 -18.97 5.52 -7.19
CA SER A 219 -20.12 4.63 -7.04
C SER A 219 -21.17 5.28 -6.14
N THR A 220 -22.45 5.01 -6.42
CA THR A 220 -23.57 5.45 -5.58
C THR A 220 -23.92 4.44 -4.49
N ASP A 221 -23.52 3.18 -4.64
CA ASP A 221 -23.90 2.06 -3.76
C ASP A 221 -22.69 1.30 -3.16
N GLY A 222 -21.49 1.55 -3.69
CA GLY A 222 -20.27 0.83 -3.34
C GLY A 222 -20.17 -0.56 -4.00
N GLU A 223 -21.14 -0.93 -4.83
CA GLU A 223 -21.18 -2.22 -5.53
C GLU A 223 -20.81 -2.04 -7.00
N HIS A 224 -21.39 -1.03 -7.64
CA HIS A 224 -21.20 -0.74 -9.06
C HIS A 224 -20.32 0.50 -9.21
N TRP A 225 -19.13 0.30 -9.76
CA TRP A 225 -18.12 1.33 -9.89
C TRP A 225 -17.91 1.71 -11.35
N GLN A 226 -17.74 3.01 -11.59
CA GLN A 226 -17.37 3.54 -12.90
C GLN A 226 -16.15 4.45 -12.77
N PRO A 227 -15.26 4.50 -13.78
CA PRO A 227 -14.16 5.45 -13.80
C PRO A 227 -14.69 6.88 -13.68
N TYR A 228 -13.99 7.71 -12.92
CA TYR A 228 -14.23 9.15 -12.89
C TYR A 228 -13.39 9.80 -14.00
N GLY A 229 -14.05 10.16 -15.11
CA GLY A 229 -13.37 10.63 -16.31
C GLY A 229 -12.98 9.47 -17.24
N HIS A 230 -11.89 9.64 -17.98
CA HIS A 230 -11.44 8.61 -18.92
C HIS A 230 -10.76 7.44 -18.17
N PRO A 231 -11.00 6.17 -18.55
CA PRO A 231 -10.51 4.99 -17.81
C PRO A 231 -8.98 4.87 -17.72
N ASN A 232 -8.26 5.54 -18.61
CA ASN A 232 -6.79 5.56 -18.63
C ASN A 232 -6.20 6.83 -17.99
N ASP A 233 -7.04 7.74 -17.48
CA ASP A 233 -6.57 8.96 -16.84
C ASP A 233 -6.12 8.68 -15.40
N SER A 234 -4.87 9.05 -15.14
CA SER A 234 -4.29 9.00 -13.81
C SER A 234 -4.57 10.32 -13.09
N VAL A 235 -4.97 10.23 -11.82
CA VAL A 235 -5.25 11.38 -10.93
C VAL A 235 -4.02 12.27 -10.80
N LEU A 236 -2.83 11.66 -10.68
CA LEU A 236 -1.55 12.38 -10.61
C LEU A 236 -0.67 12.06 -11.83
N PRO A 237 0.03 13.05 -12.40
CA PRO A 237 1.09 12.80 -13.37
C PRO A 237 2.30 12.14 -12.70
N LEU A 238 3.09 11.41 -13.48
CA LEU A 238 4.44 11.01 -13.07
C LEU A 238 5.39 12.16 -13.40
N CYS A 239 6.02 12.75 -12.38
CA CYS A 239 6.96 13.85 -12.56
C CYS A 239 7.90 13.99 -11.36
N GLY A 240 8.95 14.81 -11.51
CA GLY A 240 9.84 15.16 -10.39
C GLY A 240 10.43 13.93 -9.69
N TRP A 241 10.22 13.84 -8.37
CA TRP A 241 10.76 12.75 -7.56
C TRP A 241 9.98 11.42 -7.70
N HIS A 242 8.72 11.47 -8.17
CA HIS A 242 7.80 10.34 -8.30
C HIS A 242 7.52 10.04 -9.77
N ASP A 243 8.58 9.84 -10.56
CA ASP A 243 8.53 9.66 -12.01
C ASP A 243 8.41 8.19 -12.47
N PHE A 244 8.31 7.23 -11.53
CA PHE A 244 8.16 5.80 -11.83
C PHE A 244 6.79 5.25 -11.43
N PHE A 245 6.57 4.90 -10.16
CA PHE A 245 5.30 4.38 -9.66
C PHE A 245 4.67 5.35 -8.65
N ILE A 246 3.34 5.48 -8.71
CA ILE A 246 2.53 6.21 -7.73
C ILE A 246 1.35 5.37 -7.24
N ARG A 247 1.06 5.42 -5.94
CA ARG A 247 0.03 4.59 -5.29
C ARG A 247 -0.73 5.38 -4.22
N PRO A 248 -2.06 5.37 -4.17
CA PRO A 248 -2.80 5.97 -3.06
C PRO A 248 -2.51 5.27 -1.73
N SER A 249 -2.34 6.05 -0.67
CA SER A 249 -2.22 5.55 0.71
C SER A 249 -3.37 6.02 1.59
N SER A 250 -3.79 7.28 1.46
CA SER A 250 -4.97 7.84 2.16
C SER A 250 -5.49 9.08 1.43
N VAL A 251 -6.77 9.39 1.61
CA VAL A 251 -7.42 10.58 1.04
C VAL A 251 -8.25 11.26 2.11
N LEU A 252 -8.04 12.56 2.29
CA LEU A 252 -8.82 13.39 3.20
C LEU A 252 -9.58 14.46 2.42
N PRO A 253 -10.93 14.41 2.36
CA PRO A 253 -11.73 15.49 1.81
C PRO A 253 -11.64 16.75 2.68
N LEU A 254 -11.32 17.90 2.07
CA LEU A 254 -11.14 19.19 2.75
C LEU A 254 -12.24 20.21 2.41
N GLY A 255 -13.30 19.81 1.70
CA GLY A 255 -14.40 20.69 1.26
C GLY A 255 -14.04 21.56 0.06
N ILE A 256 -12.80 22.05 -0.04
CA ILE A 256 -12.25 22.75 -1.22
C ILE A 256 -11.56 21.82 -2.22
N GLY A 257 -11.44 20.53 -1.88
CA GLY A 257 -10.70 19.53 -2.64
C GLY A 257 -10.34 18.33 -1.78
N TYR A 258 -9.28 17.64 -2.16
CA TYR A 258 -8.74 16.47 -1.45
C TYR A 258 -7.28 16.72 -1.08
N LEU A 259 -6.89 16.18 0.06
CA LEU A 259 -5.49 15.95 0.40
C LEU A 259 -5.17 14.49 0.16
N PHE A 260 -4.25 14.22 -0.75
CA PHE A 260 -3.74 12.89 -1.02
C PHE A 260 -2.46 12.63 -0.23
N ILE A 261 -2.47 11.55 0.54
CA ILE A 261 -1.24 10.93 1.03
C ILE A 261 -1.00 9.72 0.13
N TYR A 262 0.15 9.69 -0.54
CA TYR A 262 0.45 8.68 -1.56
C TYR A 262 1.90 8.23 -1.46
N GLU A 263 2.21 7.09 -2.07
CA GLU A 263 3.58 6.61 -2.21
C GLU A 263 4.05 6.87 -3.63
N GLY A 264 5.30 7.32 -3.77
CA GLY A 264 5.95 7.58 -5.05
C GLY A 264 7.34 6.95 -5.12
N SER A 265 7.87 6.79 -6.32
CA SER A 265 9.23 6.29 -6.56
C SER A 265 9.87 6.92 -7.80
N ASN A 266 11.20 6.91 -7.83
CA ASN A 266 11.97 7.42 -8.97
C ASN A 266 12.63 6.29 -9.76
N VAL A 267 12.63 6.41 -11.09
CA VAL A 267 13.20 5.41 -12.00
C VAL A 267 14.71 5.16 -11.77
N LYS A 268 15.43 6.14 -11.22
CA LYS A 268 16.87 6.05 -10.95
C LYS A 268 17.20 5.40 -9.61
N TRP A 269 16.21 5.20 -8.74
CA TRP A 269 16.45 4.58 -7.43
C TRP A 269 16.76 3.09 -7.60
N ARG A 270 17.59 2.55 -6.71
CA ARG A 270 17.76 1.10 -6.60
C ARG A 270 16.42 0.49 -6.20
N ASP A 271 16.01 -0.60 -6.84
CA ASP A 271 14.75 -1.30 -6.54
C ASP A 271 13.53 -0.36 -6.35
N PRO A 272 13.19 0.45 -7.37
CA PRO A 272 12.23 1.55 -7.23
C PRO A 272 10.79 1.05 -7.05
N VAL A 273 10.57 -0.26 -7.17
CA VAL A 273 9.29 -0.90 -6.84
C VAL A 273 9.02 -0.79 -5.33
N TYR A 274 10.05 -1.01 -4.52
CA TYR A 274 9.96 -1.14 -3.05
C TYR A 274 10.59 0.04 -2.30
N ASN A 275 11.59 0.69 -2.90
CA ASN A 275 12.10 1.95 -2.37
C ASN A 275 11.17 3.08 -2.80
N ILE A 276 10.32 3.48 -1.86
CA ILE A 276 9.26 4.46 -2.03
C ILE A 276 9.41 5.58 -0.99
N VAL A 277 8.82 6.73 -1.31
CA VAL A 277 8.71 7.86 -0.38
C VAL A 277 7.26 8.32 -0.35
N THR A 278 6.81 8.80 0.81
CA THR A 278 5.48 9.36 0.98
C THR A 278 5.41 10.79 0.45
N GLY A 279 4.44 11.03 -0.44
CA GLY A 279 4.07 12.33 -0.95
C GLY A 279 2.78 12.85 -0.32
N ILE A 280 2.66 14.19 -0.32
CA ILE A 280 1.44 14.92 0.04
C ILE A 280 1.07 15.79 -1.17
N GLY A 281 -0.17 15.74 -1.63
CA GLY A 281 -0.65 16.46 -2.82
C GLY A 281 -2.12 16.81 -2.79
#